data_AF-A0A3E4R1F8-F1
#
_entry.id   AF-A0A3E4R1F8-F1
#
_cell.length_a   1.000
_cell.length_b   1.000
_cell.length_c   1.000
_cell.angle_alpha   90.00
_cell.angle_beta   90.00
_cell.angle_gamma   90.00
#
_symmetry.space_group_name_H-M   'P 1'
#
loop_
_entity.id
_entity.type
_entity.pdbx_description
1 polymer ?
#
loop_
_entity_poly.entity_id
_entity_poly.type
_entity_poly.pdbx_seq_one_letter_code
_entity_poly.pdbx_strand_id
1 'polypeptide(L)'
;MWQSQSLSFYDTWEAVAFQIKSFTFAGKHIYQDIRMKKVFKLAGGFMVGACIGFVGIIGVRVLVLGDSFDGLHSKFAETGMLETVGVSLLAILILLFSIFLQVLLHEGGHLVCGLATGYRFVSFRIFNLTFIRKDGKLCIKRFSLAGTGGQCLLTPPERTLEDIPTTLYNLGGVLANLLTAILAFLPLLTVDGLPYLLKFFLLMLSLIGILLAGMNGIPMKMGGIGNDADNMHLLLKDSKSKQALVTQLRINALVQEGMRPKDMPAEWFSQTEDINYKDALQVTIALMSASRLLDCEKWEAAYNAFEKIMSHRHEVIGLLIKENACELLFTALVTKRTARAEELYTDELDTYIRQYKDVTSSKQRLLCALALYRDKDTAKAKEIYEATCQRKNKYLMQGEVHSDIALMKSILTAKNAS
;
A
#
# COMPACT_ATOMS: atom_id res chain seq x y z
N MET A 1 -8.56 -26.32 19.29
CA MET A 1 -8.50 -25.46 20.51
C MET A 1 -7.04 -25.04 20.64
N TRP A 2 -6.52 -23.98 20.03
CA TRP A 2 -6.96 -22.59 19.88
C TRP A 2 -6.94 -22.10 18.42
N GLN A 3 -7.84 -21.16 18.16
CA GLN A 3 -8.25 -20.59 16.88
C GLN A 3 -7.34 -19.48 16.35
N SER A 4 -7.30 -19.42 15.01
CA SER A 4 -7.21 -18.26 14.12
C SER A 4 -7.00 -16.88 14.75
N GLN A 5 -5.91 -16.22 14.36
CA GLN A 5 -5.83 -14.75 14.39
C GLN A 5 -5.85 -14.21 12.97
N SER A 6 -6.91 -13.48 12.70
CA SER A 6 -7.25 -12.73 11.48
C SER A 6 -6.13 -11.77 11.09
N LEU A 7 -5.59 -12.00 9.89
CA LEU A 7 -4.64 -11.12 9.21
C LEU A 7 -5.38 -10.35 8.12
N SER A 8 -5.23 -9.04 8.15
CA SER A 8 -5.98 -8.05 7.38
C SER A 8 -4.94 -7.21 6.60
N PHE A 9 -4.94 -6.99 5.27
CA PHE A 9 -5.93 -6.36 4.38
C PHE A 9 -5.29 -5.98 3.02
N TYR A 10 -6.10 -5.74 1.93
CA TYR A 10 -5.96 -4.84 0.72
C TYR A 10 -6.05 -5.43 -0.74
N ASP A 11 -6.58 -4.63 -1.68
CA ASP A 11 -7.30 -5.07 -2.90
C ASP A 11 -6.47 -5.40 -4.17
N THR A 12 -6.94 -5.90 -5.33
CA THR A 12 -6.10 -6.47 -6.41
C THR A 12 -5.31 -5.42 -7.21
N TRP A 13 -5.97 -4.34 -7.65
CA TRP A 13 -5.36 -3.21 -8.37
C TRP A 13 -4.77 -2.16 -7.43
N GLU A 14 -5.28 -2.08 -6.22
CA GLU A 14 -4.65 -1.35 -5.13
C GLU A 14 -3.50 -2.14 -4.50
N ALA A 15 -3.46 -3.47 -4.58
CA ALA A 15 -2.35 -4.36 -4.17
C ALA A 15 -1.25 -4.31 -5.21
N VAL A 16 -1.59 -4.11 -6.48
CA VAL A 16 -0.63 -3.71 -7.51
C VAL A 16 0.01 -2.39 -7.10
N ALA A 17 -0.80 -1.36 -6.84
CA ALA A 17 -0.30 -0.05 -6.44
C ALA A 17 0.48 -0.11 -5.10
N PHE A 18 0.03 -0.96 -4.17
CA PHE A 18 0.64 -1.23 -2.87
C PHE A 18 1.97 -1.97 -3.05
N GLN A 19 2.03 -3.06 -3.83
CA GLN A 19 3.27 -3.77 -4.16
C GLN A 19 4.30 -2.86 -4.82
N ILE A 20 3.84 -1.92 -5.66
CA ILE A 20 4.71 -1.03 -6.41
C ILE A 20 5.42 0.00 -5.53
N LYS A 21 4.86 0.37 -4.36
CA LYS A 21 5.51 1.25 -3.35
C LYS A 21 4.91 1.09 -1.95
N SER A 22 5.13 -0.05 -1.31
CA SER A 22 4.79 -0.21 0.11
C SER A 22 6.05 -0.33 0.93
N PHE A 23 6.73 0.78 1.22
CA PHE A 23 7.48 0.92 2.48
C PHE A 23 7.69 2.37 2.91
N THR A 24 6.64 2.94 3.46
CA THR A 24 6.74 4.00 4.47
C THR A 24 5.73 3.74 5.59
N PHE A 25 5.85 2.61 6.30
CA PHE A 25 5.54 2.42 7.74
C PHE A 25 5.47 0.92 8.10
N ALA A 26 6.49 0.41 8.79
CA ALA A 26 6.39 -0.80 9.61
C ALA A 26 5.70 -0.50 10.96
N GLY A 27 4.56 0.18 10.94
CA GLY A 27 3.88 0.63 12.16
C GLY A 27 2.36 0.71 12.04
N LYS A 28 1.75 -0.16 11.24
CA LYS A 28 0.30 -0.41 11.25
C LYS A 28 -0.03 -1.89 11.43
N HIS A 29 0.48 -2.46 12.52
CA HIS A 29 -0.26 -3.49 13.28
C HIS A 29 -1.29 -2.86 14.26
N ILE A 30 -1.54 -1.56 14.10
CA ILE A 30 -2.36 -0.75 14.99
C ILE A 30 -3.35 -0.01 14.09
N TYR A 31 -4.50 -0.63 13.83
CA TYR A 31 -5.82 0.01 13.79
C TYR A 31 -6.80 -1.00 13.21
N GLN A 32 -7.39 -1.79 14.12
CA GLN A 32 -8.83 -2.07 14.22
C GLN A 32 -9.01 -3.38 15.02
N ASP A 33 -9.25 -3.22 16.31
CA ASP A 33 -10.36 -3.87 16.99
C ASP A 33 -10.56 -3.14 18.33
N ILE A 34 -11.76 -2.65 18.63
CA ILE A 34 -12.05 -2.03 19.92
C ILE A 34 -12.00 -3.12 20.99
N ARG A 35 -10.82 -3.33 21.61
CA ARG A 35 -10.67 -3.89 22.96
C ARG A 35 -9.45 -3.27 23.62
N MET A 36 -9.65 -2.70 24.82
CA MET A 36 -8.63 -2.06 25.67
C MET A 36 -7.28 -2.80 25.74
N LYS A 37 -7.28 -4.14 25.61
CA LYS A 37 -6.07 -4.98 25.66
C LYS A 37 -4.97 -4.65 24.63
N LYS A 38 -5.31 -4.13 23.44
CA LYS A 38 -4.30 -3.73 22.44
C LYS A 38 -3.76 -2.31 22.67
N VAL A 39 -4.56 -1.41 23.24
CA VAL A 39 -4.09 -0.10 23.71
C VAL A 39 -3.04 -0.28 24.80
N PHE A 40 -3.26 -1.22 25.73
CA PHE A 40 -2.24 -1.58 26.73
C PHE A 40 -0.96 -2.19 26.12
N LYS A 41 -1.05 -2.96 25.03
CA LYS A 41 0.14 -3.50 24.34
C LYS A 41 0.90 -2.45 23.54
N LEU A 42 0.19 -1.52 22.91
CA LEU A 42 0.83 -0.41 22.18
C LEU A 42 1.42 0.62 23.15
N ALA A 43 0.67 0.99 24.19
CA ALA A 43 1.19 1.80 25.28
C ALA A 43 2.36 1.08 25.97
N GLY A 44 2.30 -0.23 26.14
CA GLY A 44 3.40 -1.05 26.65
C GLY A 44 4.64 -1.04 25.75
N GLY A 45 4.47 -1.25 24.45
CA GLY A 45 5.58 -1.19 23.48
C GLY A 45 6.18 0.20 23.35
N PHE A 46 5.34 1.24 23.39
CA PHE A 46 5.75 2.64 23.41
C PHE A 46 6.49 2.98 24.73
N MET A 47 5.99 2.52 25.87
CA MET A 47 6.64 2.66 27.17
C MET A 47 8.00 1.95 27.20
N VAL A 48 8.09 0.73 26.66
CA VAL A 48 9.36 -0.01 26.56
C VAL A 48 10.34 0.72 25.64
N GLY A 49 9.90 1.21 24.48
CA GLY A 49 10.72 2.00 23.57
C GLY A 49 11.18 3.33 24.18
N ALA A 50 10.30 4.02 24.90
CA ALA A 50 10.60 5.23 25.62
C ALA A 50 11.58 4.96 26.77
N CYS A 51 11.43 3.86 27.51
CA CYS A 51 12.38 3.43 28.55
C CYS A 51 13.75 3.09 27.96
N ILE A 52 13.81 2.37 26.82
CA ILE A 52 15.07 2.07 26.14
C ILE A 52 15.73 3.36 25.63
N GLY A 53 14.96 4.28 25.05
CA GLY A 53 15.46 5.59 24.61
C GLY A 53 15.95 6.45 25.76
N PHE A 54 15.22 6.45 26.88
CA PHE A 54 15.59 7.15 28.10
C PHE A 54 16.87 6.58 28.71
N VAL A 55 16.96 5.25 28.85
CA VAL A 55 18.18 4.56 29.31
C VAL A 55 19.34 4.78 28.34
N GLY A 56 19.09 4.82 27.04
CA GLY A 56 20.10 5.14 26.02
C GLY A 56 20.65 6.56 26.16
N ILE A 57 19.78 7.56 26.35
CA ILE A 57 20.18 8.96 26.58
C ILE A 57 20.96 9.10 27.89
N ILE A 58 20.52 8.43 28.95
CA ILE A 58 21.24 8.39 30.24
C ILE A 58 22.59 7.71 30.07
N GLY A 59 22.63 6.57 29.38
CA GLY A 59 23.86 5.83 29.10
C GLY A 59 24.86 6.67 28.32
N VAL A 60 24.43 7.41 27.30
CA VAL A 60 25.30 8.34 26.55
C VAL A 60 25.79 9.48 27.45
N ARG A 61 24.91 10.08 28.26
CA ARG A 61 25.31 11.16 29.18
C ARG A 61 26.31 10.72 30.24
N VAL A 62 26.13 9.53 30.81
CA VAL A 62 27.00 9.01 31.87
C VAL A 62 28.30 8.44 31.30
N LEU A 63 28.24 7.62 30.24
CA LEU A 63 29.42 6.93 29.70
C LEU A 63 30.26 7.79 28.74
N VAL A 64 29.63 8.72 28.00
CA VAL A 64 30.32 9.51 26.96
C VAL A 64 30.56 10.95 27.41
N LEU A 65 29.61 11.56 28.12
CA LEU A 65 29.71 12.95 28.58
C LEU A 65 30.18 13.10 30.04
N GLY A 66 30.26 11.98 30.78
CA GLY A 66 30.76 11.96 32.17
C GLY A 66 29.80 12.54 33.21
N ASP A 67 28.52 12.68 32.89
CA ASP A 67 27.51 13.15 33.85
C ASP A 67 27.37 12.15 35.03
N SER A 68 27.26 12.64 36.26
CA SER A 68 27.00 11.79 37.43
C SER A 68 25.52 11.39 37.50
N PHE A 69 25.26 10.14 37.93
CA PHE A 69 23.90 9.60 38.04
C PHE A 69 23.05 10.41 39.04
N ASP A 70 23.66 10.87 40.14
CA ASP A 70 23.01 11.69 41.16
C ASP A 70 22.60 13.09 40.65
N GLY A 71 23.43 13.70 39.80
CA GLY A 71 23.14 15.00 39.18
C GLY A 71 22.05 14.96 38.11
N LEU A 72 21.77 13.77 37.56
CA LEU A 72 20.66 13.54 36.65
C LEU A 72 19.35 13.30 37.42
N HIS A 73 19.41 12.50 38.49
CA HIS A 73 18.26 12.20 39.35
C HIS A 73 17.71 13.47 40.04
N SER A 74 18.58 14.35 40.54
CA SER A 74 18.16 15.61 41.17
C SER A 74 17.39 16.53 40.20
N LYS A 75 17.84 16.64 38.95
CA LYS A 75 17.15 17.43 37.90
C LYS A 75 15.78 16.87 37.55
N PHE A 76 15.61 15.55 37.54
CA PHE A 76 14.30 14.92 37.32
C PHE A 76 13.36 15.11 38.52
N ALA A 77 13.89 15.08 39.75
CA ALA A 77 13.11 15.31 40.97
C ALA A 77 12.64 16.76 41.12
N GLU A 78 13.38 17.73 40.58
CA GLU A 78 13.02 19.16 40.57
C GLU A 78 11.99 19.51 39.48
N THR A 79 11.85 18.68 38.44
CA THR A 79 10.94 18.96 37.31
C THR A 79 9.51 18.58 37.67
N GLY A 80 8.59 19.55 37.71
CA GLY A 80 7.19 19.31 38.06
C GLY A 80 6.51 18.32 37.10
N MET A 81 5.56 17.52 37.60
CA MET A 81 4.87 16.48 36.82
C MET A 81 4.23 17.02 35.53
N LEU A 82 3.68 18.24 35.56
CA LEU A 82 3.07 18.90 34.39
C LEU A 82 4.11 19.26 33.32
N GLU A 83 5.30 19.70 33.74
CA GLU A 83 6.40 20.05 32.84
C GLU A 83 6.99 18.79 32.19
N THR A 84 7.18 17.72 32.96
CA THR A 84 7.61 16.41 32.43
C THR A 84 6.62 15.84 31.41
N VAL A 85 5.31 15.95 31.67
CA VAL A 85 4.27 15.55 30.71
C VAL A 85 4.32 16.43 29.46
N GLY A 86 4.44 17.75 29.61
CA GLY A 86 4.52 18.69 28.50
C GLY A 86 5.71 18.42 27.58
N VAL A 87 6.91 18.23 28.15
CA VAL A 87 8.13 17.90 27.41
C VAL A 87 8.00 16.56 26.69
N SER A 88 7.43 15.55 27.35
CA SER A 88 7.21 14.22 26.75
C SER A 88 6.26 14.29 25.56
N LEU A 89 5.14 15.02 25.67
CA LEU A 89 4.20 15.22 24.56
C LEU A 89 4.84 15.96 23.39
N LEU A 90 5.62 17.01 23.67
CA LEU A 90 6.35 17.75 22.65
C LEU A 90 7.38 16.88 21.93
N ALA A 91 8.12 16.04 22.67
CA ALA A 91 9.07 15.10 22.09
C ALA A 91 8.39 14.09 21.16
N ILE A 92 7.22 13.57 21.55
CA ILE A 92 6.40 12.68 20.72
C ILE A 92 5.94 13.39 19.44
N LEU A 93 5.46 14.63 19.55
CA LEU A 93 5.04 15.41 18.39
C LEU A 93 6.19 15.63 17.40
N ILE A 94 7.38 15.95 17.91
CA ILE A 94 8.59 16.12 17.08
C ILE A 94 9.00 14.80 16.41
N LEU A 95 8.93 13.69 17.14
CA LEU A 95 9.22 12.37 16.59
C LEU A 95 8.24 12.05 15.44
N LEU A 96 6.93 12.18 15.68
CA LEU A 96 5.90 11.93 14.67
C LEU A 96 6.05 12.84 13.45
N PHE A 97 6.36 14.12 13.68
CA PHE A 97 6.61 15.08 12.61
C PHE A 97 7.87 14.74 11.80
N SER A 98 8.94 14.28 12.46
CA SER A 98 10.17 13.85 11.81
C SER A 98 9.95 12.60 10.96
N ILE A 99 9.16 11.63 11.45
CA ILE A 99 8.78 10.45 10.66
C ILE A 99 7.96 10.88 9.45
N PHE A 100 6.97 11.75 9.65
CA PHE A 100 6.17 12.29 8.54
C PHE A 100 7.04 12.95 7.47
N LEU A 101 7.99 13.80 7.87
CA LEU A 101 8.85 14.52 6.94
C LEU A 101 9.79 13.56 6.19
N GLN A 102 10.37 12.56 6.87
CA GLN A 102 11.19 11.55 6.20
C GLN A 102 10.38 10.71 5.21
N VAL A 103 9.17 10.29 5.56
CA VAL A 103 8.27 9.59 4.63
C VAL A 103 7.93 10.44 3.41
N LEU A 104 7.64 11.73 3.62
CA LEU A 104 7.39 12.67 2.54
C LEU A 104 8.59 12.81 1.60
N LEU A 105 9.78 12.99 2.17
CA LEU A 105 11.03 13.15 1.42
C LEU A 105 11.45 11.85 0.73
N HIS A 106 11.19 10.70 1.34
CA HIS A 106 11.36 9.38 0.73
C HIS A 106 10.56 9.24 -0.57
N GLU A 107 9.24 9.48 -0.51
CA GLU A 107 8.40 9.45 -1.70
C GLU A 107 8.84 10.50 -2.73
N GLY A 108 9.24 11.68 -2.26
CA GLY A 108 9.84 12.75 -3.08
C GLY A 108 11.13 12.31 -3.76
N GLY A 109 11.94 11.48 -3.12
CA GLY A 109 13.15 10.89 -3.68
C GLY A 109 12.87 10.03 -4.90
N HIS A 110 11.88 9.13 -4.80
CA HIS A 110 11.45 8.35 -5.97
C HIS A 110 10.90 9.24 -7.08
N LEU A 111 10.16 10.30 -6.74
CA LEU A 111 9.64 11.25 -7.71
C LEU A 111 10.79 11.93 -8.47
N VAL A 112 11.75 12.52 -7.76
CA VAL A 112 12.90 13.22 -8.35
C VAL A 112 13.72 12.26 -9.21
N CYS A 113 14.05 11.09 -8.68
CA CYS A 113 14.85 10.08 -9.38
C CYS A 113 14.13 9.52 -10.62
N GLY A 114 12.82 9.27 -10.52
CA GLY A 114 12.04 8.82 -11.65
C GLY A 114 11.94 9.89 -12.75
N LEU A 115 11.63 11.14 -12.39
CA LEU A 115 11.57 12.25 -13.36
C LEU A 115 12.93 12.47 -14.03
N ALA A 116 14.03 12.46 -13.26
CA ALA A 116 15.39 12.60 -13.77
C ALA A 116 15.78 11.49 -14.77
N THR A 117 15.12 10.33 -14.69
CA THR A 117 15.37 9.19 -15.57
C THR A 117 14.32 9.00 -16.66
N GLY A 118 13.44 9.98 -16.84
CA GLY A 118 12.45 10.02 -17.92
C GLY A 118 11.11 9.36 -17.61
N TYR A 119 10.88 8.90 -16.37
CA TYR A 119 9.54 8.51 -15.95
C TYR A 119 8.61 9.73 -15.95
N ARG A 120 7.32 9.49 -16.18
CA ARG A 120 6.29 10.53 -16.16
C ARG A 120 5.44 10.43 -14.91
N PHE A 121 5.12 11.59 -14.32
CA PHE A 121 4.29 11.66 -13.13
C PHE A 121 2.85 11.16 -13.36
N VAL A 122 2.38 10.24 -12.50
CA VAL A 122 0.99 9.75 -12.47
C VAL A 122 0.30 10.24 -11.20
N SER A 123 0.79 9.81 -10.04
CA SER A 123 0.24 10.21 -8.75
C SER A 123 1.26 10.28 -7.62
N PHE A 124 0.97 11.12 -6.64
CA PHE A 124 1.70 11.26 -5.39
C PHE A 124 0.70 11.29 -4.25
N ARG A 125 0.86 10.44 -3.26
CA ARG A 125 -0.01 10.39 -2.10
C ARG A 125 0.79 10.53 -0.83
N ILE A 126 0.25 11.30 0.10
CA ILE A 126 0.71 11.37 1.48
C ILE A 126 -0.53 11.24 2.34
N PHE A 127 -0.61 10.19 3.15
CA PHE A 127 -1.82 9.82 3.88
C PHE A 127 -3.07 9.81 2.96
N ASN A 128 -4.01 10.73 3.19
CA ASN A 128 -5.27 10.82 2.46
C ASN A 128 -5.27 11.86 1.35
N LEU A 129 -4.19 12.63 1.19
CA LEU A 129 -4.05 13.64 0.13
C LEU A 129 -3.34 13.01 -1.07
N THR A 130 -4.04 12.93 -2.20
CA THR A 130 -3.52 12.38 -3.44
C THR A 130 -3.49 13.48 -4.49
N PHE A 131 -2.29 13.77 -4.98
CA PHE A 131 -2.02 14.55 -6.16
C PHE A 131 -2.05 13.59 -7.35
N ILE A 132 -2.96 13.82 -8.29
CA ILE A 132 -3.11 13.00 -9.51
C ILE A 132 -2.98 13.89 -10.73
N ARG A 133 -2.39 13.36 -11.79
CA ARG A 133 -2.46 14.02 -13.11
C ARG A 133 -3.72 13.55 -13.82
N LYS A 134 -4.61 14.48 -14.17
CA LYS A 134 -5.81 14.20 -14.95
C LYS A 134 -5.96 15.24 -16.06
N ASP A 135 -6.17 14.78 -17.29
CA ASP A 135 -6.35 15.64 -18.48
C ASP A 135 -5.20 16.66 -18.64
N GLY A 136 -3.97 16.23 -18.38
CA GLY A 136 -2.78 17.07 -18.43
C GLY A 136 -2.60 18.05 -17.26
N LYS A 137 -3.57 18.15 -16.33
CA LYS A 137 -3.55 19.06 -15.17
C LYS A 137 -3.30 18.30 -13.87
N LEU A 138 -2.67 18.97 -12.90
CA LEU A 138 -2.53 18.44 -11.55
C LEU A 138 -3.83 18.67 -10.77
N CYS A 139 -4.43 17.60 -10.26
CA CYS A 139 -5.62 17.66 -9.43
C CYS A 139 -5.30 17.13 -8.03
N ILE A 140 -5.82 17.80 -7.01
CA ILE A 140 -5.73 17.35 -5.63
C ILE A 140 -7.05 16.70 -5.26
N LYS A 141 -7.01 15.44 -4.83
CA LYS A 141 -8.17 14.72 -4.33
C LYS A 141 -7.86 14.10 -2.97
N ARG A 142 -8.92 13.87 -2.19
CA ARG A 142 -8.83 13.11 -0.95
C ARG A 142 -9.29 11.69 -1.18
N PHE A 143 -8.37 10.75 -1.11
CA PHE A 143 -8.68 9.32 -1.14
C PHE A 143 -8.08 8.69 0.11
N SER A 144 -8.90 7.99 0.90
CA SER A 144 -8.42 7.24 2.05
C SER A 144 -7.99 5.85 1.60
N LEU A 145 -6.70 5.65 1.39
CA LEU A 145 -6.12 4.31 1.31
C LEU A 145 -5.45 4.02 2.64
N ALA A 146 -6.00 3.08 3.39
CA ALA A 146 -5.33 2.63 4.60
C ALA A 146 -4.14 1.74 4.21
N GLY A 147 -2.99 1.90 4.87
CA GLY A 147 -1.84 1.00 4.72
C GLY A 147 -0.57 1.59 4.10
N THR A 148 -0.61 2.77 3.45
CA THR A 148 0.60 3.44 2.92
C THR A 148 0.87 4.74 3.68
N GLY A 149 2.08 4.98 4.19
CA GLY A 149 2.44 6.30 4.75
C GLY A 149 2.57 7.37 3.66
N GLY A 150 3.06 6.96 2.50
CA GLY A 150 3.01 7.70 1.24
C GLY A 150 3.06 6.74 0.04
N GLN A 151 2.87 7.28 -1.16
CA GLN A 151 2.97 6.51 -2.40
C GLN A 151 3.24 7.44 -3.57
N CYS A 152 4.30 7.19 -4.32
CA CYS A 152 4.55 7.85 -5.60
C CYS A 152 4.40 6.84 -6.77
N LEU A 153 3.55 7.10 -7.75
CA LEU A 153 3.46 6.26 -8.95
C LEU A 153 3.85 7.06 -10.17
N LEU A 154 4.71 6.47 -10.99
CA LEU A 154 5.20 7.06 -12.23
C LEU A 154 5.10 6.05 -13.37
N THR A 155 4.82 6.53 -14.57
CA THR A 155 4.85 5.69 -15.78
C THR A 155 6.27 5.60 -16.31
N PRO A 156 6.78 4.40 -16.63
CA PRO A 156 8.10 4.19 -17.25
C PRO A 156 8.27 4.97 -18.57
N PRO A 157 9.50 5.34 -18.94
CA PRO A 157 9.79 5.91 -20.26
C PRO A 157 9.57 4.90 -21.38
N GLU A 158 9.32 5.40 -22.59
CA GLU A 158 9.27 4.56 -23.80
C GLU A 158 10.69 4.18 -24.24
N ARG A 159 11.17 3.06 -23.70
CA ARG A 159 12.48 2.45 -24.00
C ARG A 159 12.34 0.92 -24.06
N THR A 160 13.38 0.25 -24.54
CA THR A 160 13.50 -1.21 -24.42
C THR A 160 13.48 -1.61 -22.94
N LEU A 161 13.04 -2.84 -22.64
CA LEU A 161 12.94 -3.29 -21.25
C LEU A 161 14.28 -3.21 -20.50
N GLU A 162 15.38 -3.48 -21.18
CA GLU A 162 16.73 -3.43 -20.62
C GLU A 162 17.12 -2.00 -20.20
N ASP A 163 16.78 -1.01 -21.03
CA ASP A 163 17.14 0.41 -20.84
C ASP A 163 16.22 1.17 -19.87
N ILE A 164 15.14 0.55 -19.39
CA ILE A 164 14.26 1.18 -18.40
C ILE A 164 14.99 1.22 -17.04
N PRO A 165 15.19 2.43 -16.44
CA PRO A 165 16.03 2.63 -15.27
C PRO A 165 15.27 2.36 -13.96
N THR A 166 14.97 1.09 -13.69
CA THR A 166 14.26 0.67 -12.47
C THR A 166 15.08 0.83 -11.19
N THR A 167 16.42 0.78 -11.28
CA THR A 167 17.30 0.92 -10.11
C THR A 167 17.14 2.26 -9.42
N LEU A 168 17.28 3.37 -10.15
CA LEU A 168 17.17 4.70 -9.56
C LEU A 168 15.72 5.02 -9.15
N TYR A 169 14.74 4.49 -9.90
CA TYR A 169 13.33 4.58 -9.51
C TYR A 169 13.07 3.96 -8.13
N ASN A 170 13.62 2.77 -7.85
CA ASN A 170 13.44 2.11 -6.55
C ASN A 170 14.33 2.72 -5.45
N LEU A 171 15.60 3.04 -5.71
CA LEU A 171 16.48 3.57 -4.66
C LEU A 171 16.29 5.07 -4.36
N GLY A 172 15.52 5.79 -5.16
CA GLY A 172 15.35 7.24 -4.99
C GLY A 172 14.91 7.64 -3.59
N GLY A 173 13.98 6.90 -2.97
CA GLY A 173 13.55 7.16 -1.59
C GLY A 173 14.62 6.87 -0.54
N VAL A 174 15.42 5.82 -0.72
CA VAL A 174 16.56 5.50 0.16
C VAL A 174 17.60 6.62 0.12
N LEU A 175 17.94 7.10 -1.08
CA LEU A 175 18.89 8.20 -1.28
C LEU A 175 18.39 9.50 -0.64
N ALA A 176 17.10 9.82 -0.77
CA ALA A 176 16.52 10.99 -0.15
C ALA A 176 16.55 10.94 1.38
N ASN A 177 16.29 9.77 1.97
CA ASN A 177 16.37 9.60 3.43
C ASN A 177 17.79 9.80 3.95
N LEU A 178 18.79 9.19 3.29
CA LEU A 178 20.20 9.37 3.64
C LEU A 178 20.64 10.82 3.49
N LEU A 179 20.32 11.46 2.37
CA LEU A 179 20.66 12.86 2.13
C LEU A 179 20.04 13.76 3.20
N THR A 180 18.75 13.59 3.49
CA THR A 180 18.06 14.36 4.52
C THR A 180 18.68 14.13 5.89
N ALA A 181 19.06 12.88 6.21
CA ALA A 181 19.69 12.57 7.49
C ALA A 181 21.06 13.23 7.66
N ILE A 182 21.87 13.25 6.61
CA ILE A 182 23.18 13.92 6.58
C ILE A 182 23.00 15.43 6.73
N LEU A 183 22.08 16.03 5.97
CA LEU A 183 21.80 17.47 6.02
C LEU A 183 21.22 17.90 7.38
N ALA A 184 20.44 17.05 8.04
CA ALA A 184 19.93 17.31 9.38
C ALA A 184 21.03 17.17 10.46
N PHE A 185 21.98 16.25 10.27
CA PHE A 185 23.06 16.01 11.22
C PHE A 185 24.15 17.08 11.17
N LEU A 186 24.47 17.60 9.98
CA LEU A 186 25.60 18.51 9.78
C LEU A 186 25.53 19.78 10.68
N PRO A 187 24.40 20.51 10.80
CA PRO A 187 24.31 21.67 11.68
C PRO A 187 24.53 21.33 13.16
N LEU A 188 24.27 20.10 13.59
CA LEU A 188 24.52 19.67 14.98
C LEU A 188 26.01 19.64 15.31
N LEU A 189 26.87 19.49 14.30
CA LEU A 189 28.33 19.46 14.45
C LEU A 189 28.97 20.82 14.20
N THR A 190 28.38 21.65 13.34
CA THR A 190 29.04 22.86 12.82
C THR A 190 28.47 24.16 13.34
N VAL A 191 27.31 24.15 14.01
CA VAL A 191 26.63 25.37 14.46
C VAL A 191 26.49 25.37 15.98
N ASP A 192 27.27 26.24 16.62
CA ASP A 192 27.18 26.50 18.05
C ASP A 192 25.91 27.29 18.39
N GLY A 193 25.41 27.11 19.62
CA GLY A 193 24.27 27.90 20.13
C GLY A 193 22.89 27.57 19.54
N LEU A 194 22.73 26.47 18.78
CA LEU A 194 21.40 26.07 18.27
C LEU A 194 20.38 25.90 19.43
N PRO A 195 19.13 26.39 19.27
CA PRO A 195 18.08 26.19 20.25
C PRO A 195 17.86 24.69 20.55
N TYR A 196 17.63 24.34 21.82
CA TYR A 196 17.48 22.95 22.24
C TYR A 196 16.40 22.19 21.46
N LEU A 197 15.26 22.84 21.19
CA LEU A 197 14.16 22.25 20.42
C LEU A 197 14.59 21.92 18.98
N LEU A 198 15.34 22.82 18.34
CA LEU A 198 15.84 22.63 16.99
C LEU A 198 16.91 21.54 16.95
N LYS A 199 17.83 21.50 17.93
CA LYS A 199 18.80 20.40 18.08
C LYS A 199 18.09 19.04 18.18
N PHE A 200 17.06 18.96 19.02
CA PHE A 200 16.29 17.72 19.20
C PHE A 200 15.55 17.31 17.93
N PHE A 201 14.89 18.24 17.23
CA PHE A 201 14.24 17.97 15.95
C PHE A 201 15.22 17.47 14.89
N LEU A 202 16.35 18.16 14.70
CA LEU A 202 17.38 17.77 13.72
C LEU A 202 17.97 16.39 14.05
N LEU A 203 18.21 16.09 15.33
CA LEU A 203 18.68 14.77 15.77
C LEU A 203 17.65 13.68 15.46
N MET A 204 16.37 13.90 15.81
CA MET A 204 15.29 12.94 15.50
C MET A 204 15.13 12.74 13.99
N LEU A 205 15.15 13.83 13.21
CA LEU A 205 15.05 13.78 11.75
C LEU A 205 16.20 12.98 11.14
N SER A 206 17.43 13.17 11.64
CA SER A 206 18.61 12.42 11.20
C SER A 206 18.53 10.93 11.54
N LEU A 207 18.26 10.58 12.80
CA LEU A 207 18.17 9.18 13.24
C LEU A 207 17.07 8.41 12.52
N ILE A 208 15.89 9.02 12.34
CA ILE A 208 14.79 8.40 11.59
C ILE A 208 15.16 8.25 10.12
N GLY A 209 15.84 9.22 9.51
CA GLY A 209 16.30 9.10 8.13
C GLY A 209 17.27 7.94 7.92
N ILE A 210 18.24 7.77 8.82
CA ILE A 210 19.16 6.62 8.81
C ILE A 210 18.40 5.31 8.98
N LEU A 211 17.46 5.25 9.94
CA LEU A 211 16.64 4.07 10.18
C LEU A 211 15.84 3.68 8.93
N LEU A 212 15.10 4.62 8.33
CA LEU A 212 14.27 4.37 7.16
C LEU A 212 15.10 4.07 5.91
N ALA A 213 16.29 4.68 5.78
CA ALA A 213 17.24 4.31 4.75
C ALA A 213 17.74 2.87 4.91
N GLY A 214 18.05 2.42 6.12
CA GLY A 214 18.42 1.03 6.37
C GLY A 214 17.27 0.06 6.11
N MET A 215 16.07 0.39 6.59
CA MET A 215 14.87 -0.44 6.40
C MET A 215 14.44 -0.61 4.94
N ASN A 216 14.77 0.34 4.06
CA ASN A 216 14.46 0.27 2.62
C ASN A 216 15.66 -0.06 1.74
N GLY A 217 16.88 0.23 2.21
CA GLY A 217 18.14 0.03 1.48
C GLY A 217 18.75 -1.37 1.66
N ILE A 218 18.30 -2.14 2.66
CA ILE A 218 18.70 -3.55 2.85
C ILE A 218 17.59 -4.44 2.28
N PRO A 219 17.84 -5.33 1.30
CA PRO A 219 16.82 -6.19 0.73
C PRO A 219 16.08 -7.02 1.79
N MET A 220 14.78 -6.77 1.94
CA MET A 220 13.92 -7.48 2.88
C MET A 220 12.53 -7.67 2.30
N LYS A 221 11.89 -8.78 2.68
CA LYS A 221 10.48 -9.05 2.39
C LYS A 221 9.67 -9.08 3.68
N MET A 222 8.59 -8.33 3.73
CA MET A 222 7.65 -8.32 4.86
C MET A 222 6.26 -8.68 4.36
N GLY A 223 5.67 -9.73 4.91
CA GLY A 223 4.38 -10.26 4.41
C GLY A 223 4.43 -10.73 2.95
N GLY A 224 5.62 -11.08 2.44
CA GLY A 224 5.85 -11.48 1.06
C GLY A 224 6.05 -10.33 0.06
N ILE A 225 6.00 -9.07 0.51
CA ILE A 225 6.23 -7.89 -0.32
C ILE A 225 7.66 -7.37 -0.09
N GLY A 226 8.39 -7.16 -1.18
CA GLY A 226 9.75 -6.59 -1.17
C GLY A 226 9.76 -5.10 -0.87
N ASN A 227 10.77 -4.65 -0.12
CA ASN A 227 11.09 -3.24 0.00
C ASN A 227 11.87 -2.73 -1.24
N ASP A 228 12.24 -1.44 -1.25
CA ASP A 228 12.91 -0.82 -2.40
C ASP A 228 14.17 -1.56 -2.86
N ALA A 229 15.02 -1.96 -1.92
CA ALA A 229 16.25 -2.69 -2.23
C ALA A 229 15.98 -4.14 -2.69
N ASP A 230 14.98 -4.83 -2.13
CA ASP A 230 14.56 -6.16 -2.60
C ASP A 230 13.97 -6.08 -4.01
N ASN A 231 13.11 -5.09 -4.28
CA ASN A 231 12.58 -4.81 -5.61
C ASN A 231 13.73 -4.52 -6.59
N MET A 232 14.63 -3.59 -6.27
CA MET A 232 15.81 -3.35 -7.10
C MET A 232 16.59 -4.64 -7.39
N HIS A 233 16.88 -5.43 -6.34
CA HIS A 233 17.64 -6.67 -6.46
C HIS A 233 16.95 -7.70 -7.36
N LEU A 234 15.63 -7.86 -7.20
CA LEU A 234 14.78 -8.74 -8.00
C LEU A 234 14.78 -8.32 -9.47
N LEU A 235 14.54 -7.03 -9.74
CA LEU A 235 14.39 -6.49 -11.10
C LEU A 235 15.72 -6.47 -11.89
N LEU A 236 16.86 -6.47 -11.19
CA LEU A 236 18.19 -6.64 -11.80
C LEU A 236 18.48 -8.09 -12.20
N LYS A 237 17.87 -9.06 -11.51
CA LYS A 237 18.13 -10.49 -11.71
C LYS A 237 17.11 -11.16 -12.63
N ASP A 238 15.86 -10.71 -12.58
CA ASP A 238 14.75 -11.35 -13.29
C ASP A 238 14.06 -10.38 -14.24
N SER A 239 14.25 -10.61 -15.54
CA SER A 239 13.66 -9.80 -16.60
C SER A 239 12.14 -9.93 -16.65
N LYS A 240 11.57 -11.09 -16.28
CA LYS A 240 10.12 -11.28 -16.21
C LYS A 240 9.50 -10.37 -15.15
N SER A 241 10.08 -10.27 -13.95
CA SER A 241 9.60 -9.36 -12.91
C SER A 241 9.84 -7.90 -13.25
N LYS A 242 10.94 -7.58 -13.97
CA LYS A 242 11.13 -6.24 -14.54
C LYS A 242 10.02 -5.88 -15.52
N GLN A 243 9.69 -6.79 -16.44
CA GLN A 243 8.61 -6.63 -17.40
C GLN A 243 7.25 -6.48 -16.71
N ALA A 244 7.03 -7.28 -15.67
CA ALA A 244 5.83 -7.22 -14.85
C ALA A 244 5.68 -5.83 -14.22
N LEU A 245 6.67 -5.34 -13.47
CA LEU A 245 6.61 -4.00 -12.85
C LEU A 245 6.32 -2.90 -13.89
N VAL A 246 7.05 -2.91 -15.01
CA VAL A 246 6.88 -1.90 -16.07
C VAL A 246 5.47 -1.92 -16.63
N THR A 247 4.94 -3.11 -16.91
CA THR A 247 3.60 -3.30 -17.45
C THR A 247 2.53 -2.88 -16.44
N GLN A 248 2.70 -3.25 -15.16
CA GLN A 248 1.80 -2.85 -14.09
C GLN A 248 1.75 -1.32 -13.92
N LEU A 249 2.89 -0.63 -13.96
CA LEU A 249 2.95 0.83 -13.88
C LEU A 249 2.23 1.51 -15.05
N ARG A 250 2.38 0.97 -16.27
CA ARG A 250 1.67 1.47 -17.46
C ARG A 250 0.16 1.27 -17.35
N ILE A 251 -0.27 0.06 -16.99
CA ILE A 251 -1.70 -0.24 -16.81
C ILE A 251 -2.29 0.65 -15.71
N ASN A 252 -1.60 0.77 -14.57
CA ASN A 252 -2.07 1.59 -13.45
C ASN A 252 -2.28 3.05 -13.86
N ALA A 253 -1.38 3.62 -14.66
CA ALA A 253 -1.53 4.98 -15.17
C ALA A 253 -2.80 5.14 -16.01
N LEU A 254 -3.02 4.23 -16.98
CA LEU A 254 -4.19 4.26 -17.85
C LEU A 254 -5.51 4.00 -17.09
N VAL A 255 -5.48 3.09 -16.11
CA VAL A 255 -6.64 2.82 -15.24
C VAL A 255 -6.98 4.06 -14.40
N GLN A 256 -6.01 4.76 -13.82
CA GLN A 256 -6.27 6.00 -13.09
C GLN A 256 -6.87 7.09 -14.00
N GLU A 257 -6.46 7.13 -15.27
CA GLU A 257 -7.00 8.04 -16.29
C GLU A 257 -8.41 7.66 -16.78
N GLY A 258 -8.91 6.48 -16.42
CA GLY A 258 -10.27 6.04 -16.74
C GLY A 258 -10.37 5.05 -17.89
N MET A 259 -9.26 4.63 -18.48
CA MET A 259 -9.24 3.60 -19.52
C MET A 259 -9.52 2.23 -18.89
N ARG A 260 -10.44 1.48 -19.49
CA ARG A 260 -10.76 0.13 -19.04
C ARG A 260 -9.66 -0.86 -19.49
N PRO A 261 -9.33 -1.89 -18.69
CA PRO A 261 -8.34 -2.91 -19.07
C PRO A 261 -8.60 -3.56 -20.44
N LYS A 262 -9.86 -3.78 -20.83
CA LYS A 262 -10.19 -4.38 -22.14
C LYS A 262 -9.78 -3.50 -23.33
N ASP A 263 -9.73 -2.18 -23.14
CA ASP A 263 -9.42 -1.20 -24.18
C ASP A 263 -7.89 -0.97 -24.32
N MET A 264 -7.09 -1.60 -23.46
CA MET A 264 -5.62 -1.57 -23.51
C MET A 264 -5.06 -2.64 -24.46
N PRO A 265 -3.81 -2.47 -24.95
CA PRO A 265 -3.17 -3.44 -25.83
C PRO A 265 -3.12 -4.85 -25.20
N ALA A 266 -3.52 -5.86 -25.97
CA ALA A 266 -3.71 -7.22 -25.46
C ALA A 266 -2.38 -7.88 -25.05
N GLU A 267 -1.29 -7.52 -25.72
CA GLU A 267 0.07 -7.99 -25.48
C GLU A 267 0.61 -7.61 -24.09
N TRP A 268 0.03 -6.61 -23.43
CA TRP A 268 0.38 -6.29 -22.04
C TRP A 268 -0.13 -7.35 -21.06
N PHE A 269 -1.11 -8.15 -21.47
CA PHE A 269 -1.79 -9.14 -20.64
C PHE A 269 -1.44 -10.58 -21.06
N SER A 270 -0.55 -10.79 -22.02
CA SER A 270 -0.19 -12.12 -22.52
C SER A 270 0.95 -12.79 -21.74
N GLN A 271 1.58 -12.09 -20.79
CA GLN A 271 2.72 -12.59 -20.00
C GLN A 271 2.27 -13.49 -18.84
N THR A 272 1.60 -14.60 -19.15
CA THR A 272 0.99 -15.50 -18.14
C THR A 272 1.52 -16.94 -18.18
N GLU A 273 2.55 -17.19 -18.99
CA GLU A 273 3.24 -18.49 -19.06
C GLU A 273 4.40 -18.54 -18.06
N ASP A 274 4.53 -19.68 -17.37
CA ASP A 274 5.59 -19.94 -16.36
C ASP A 274 5.71 -18.85 -15.28
N ILE A 275 4.56 -18.45 -14.70
CA ILE A 275 4.50 -17.51 -13.58
C ILE A 275 5.17 -18.11 -12.34
N ASN A 276 6.09 -17.37 -11.75
CA ASN A 276 6.58 -17.66 -10.41
C ASN A 276 5.54 -17.18 -9.39
N TYR A 277 4.75 -18.08 -8.81
CA TYR A 277 3.70 -17.74 -7.85
C TYR A 277 4.20 -17.19 -6.51
N LYS A 278 5.50 -17.30 -6.22
CA LYS A 278 6.15 -16.65 -5.07
C LYS A 278 6.59 -15.22 -5.38
N ASP A 279 6.57 -14.84 -6.65
CA ASP A 279 6.88 -13.48 -7.09
C ASP A 279 5.59 -12.67 -7.18
N ALA A 280 5.47 -11.75 -6.23
CA ALA A 280 4.37 -10.83 -6.10
C ALA A 280 4.07 -10.06 -7.41
N LEU A 281 5.10 -9.61 -8.14
CA LEU A 281 4.94 -8.85 -9.37
C LEU A 281 4.41 -9.72 -10.52
N GLN A 282 4.88 -10.95 -10.63
CA GLN A 282 4.43 -11.85 -11.69
C GLN A 282 2.99 -12.32 -11.45
N VAL A 283 2.63 -12.68 -10.21
CA VAL A 283 1.25 -13.04 -9.86
C VAL A 283 0.31 -11.87 -10.15
N THR A 284 0.74 -10.66 -9.85
CA THR A 284 -0.03 -9.46 -10.14
C THR A 284 -0.36 -9.35 -11.63
N ILE A 285 0.59 -9.60 -12.54
CA ILE A 285 0.29 -9.62 -13.99
C ILE A 285 -0.74 -10.68 -14.34
N ALA A 286 -0.66 -11.88 -13.77
CA ALA A 286 -1.66 -12.92 -14.00
C ALA A 286 -3.07 -12.48 -13.56
N LEU A 287 -3.17 -11.78 -12.42
CA LEU A 287 -4.43 -11.18 -11.97
C LEU A 287 -4.92 -10.10 -12.92
N MET A 288 -4.05 -9.20 -13.39
CA MET A 288 -4.40 -8.17 -14.37
C MET A 288 -4.96 -8.79 -15.66
N SER A 289 -4.36 -9.87 -16.15
CA SER A 289 -4.81 -10.61 -17.32
C SER A 289 -6.18 -11.25 -17.10
N ALA A 290 -6.40 -11.88 -15.94
CA ALA A 290 -7.69 -12.44 -15.57
C ALA A 290 -8.78 -11.34 -15.45
N SER A 291 -8.45 -10.20 -14.85
CA SER A 291 -9.33 -9.03 -14.77
C SER A 291 -9.63 -8.42 -16.14
N ARG A 292 -8.70 -8.45 -17.10
CA ARG A 292 -9.00 -8.04 -18.48
C ARG A 292 -9.98 -9.00 -19.15
N LEU A 293 -9.81 -10.31 -18.99
CA LEU A 293 -10.78 -11.29 -19.49
C LEU A 293 -12.17 -11.05 -18.91
N LEU A 294 -12.23 -10.72 -17.61
CA LEU A 294 -13.43 -10.35 -16.91
C LEU A 294 -14.10 -9.10 -17.51
N ASP A 295 -13.33 -8.04 -17.75
CA ASP A 295 -13.79 -6.78 -18.36
C ASP A 295 -14.24 -6.97 -19.83
N CYS A 296 -13.68 -7.96 -20.53
CA CYS A 296 -14.14 -8.44 -21.83
C CYS A 296 -15.40 -9.34 -21.75
N GLU A 297 -15.95 -9.59 -20.57
CA GLU A 297 -17.09 -10.50 -20.33
C GLU A 297 -16.81 -11.94 -20.79
N LYS A 298 -15.54 -12.35 -20.88
CA LYS A 298 -15.12 -13.73 -21.16
C LYS A 298 -15.18 -14.56 -19.88
N TRP A 299 -16.39 -14.73 -19.34
CA TRP A 299 -16.64 -15.26 -17.99
C TRP A 299 -15.94 -16.57 -17.68
N GLU A 300 -16.03 -17.55 -18.58
CA GLU A 300 -15.42 -18.87 -18.42
C GLU A 300 -13.88 -18.80 -18.41
N ALA A 301 -13.30 -18.00 -19.31
CA ALA A 301 -11.85 -17.82 -19.35
C ALA A 301 -11.33 -17.08 -18.11
N ALA A 302 -12.06 -16.06 -17.65
CA ALA A 302 -11.75 -15.32 -16.42
C ALA A 302 -11.81 -16.23 -15.19
N TYR A 303 -12.89 -17.03 -15.06
CA TYR A 303 -13.04 -18.01 -13.99
C TYR A 303 -11.84 -18.97 -13.94
N ASN A 304 -11.49 -19.59 -15.08
CA ASN A 304 -10.37 -20.53 -15.16
C ASN A 304 -9.03 -19.88 -14.80
N ALA A 305 -8.82 -18.62 -15.18
CA ALA A 305 -7.62 -17.87 -14.84
C ALA A 305 -7.51 -17.60 -13.33
N PHE A 306 -8.60 -17.14 -12.70
CA PHE A 306 -8.61 -16.93 -11.24
C PHE A 306 -8.53 -18.25 -10.45
N GLU A 307 -9.15 -19.33 -10.94
CA GLU A 307 -9.07 -20.65 -10.33
C GLU A 307 -7.63 -21.20 -10.40
N LYS A 308 -6.92 -20.99 -11.53
CA LYS A 308 -5.50 -21.33 -11.66
C LYS A 308 -4.64 -20.57 -10.63
N ILE A 309 -4.91 -19.30 -10.37
CA ILE A 309 -4.17 -18.56 -9.32
C ILE A 309 -4.53 -19.11 -7.93
N MET A 310 -5.80 -19.47 -7.71
CA MET A 310 -6.28 -20.03 -6.44
C MET A 310 -5.67 -21.41 -6.13
N SER A 311 -5.34 -22.21 -7.14
CA SER A 311 -4.66 -23.50 -6.93
C SER A 311 -3.25 -23.33 -6.33
N HIS A 312 -2.62 -22.17 -6.52
CA HIS A 312 -1.32 -21.80 -5.95
C HIS A 312 -1.41 -20.94 -4.67
N ARG A 313 -2.57 -20.94 -3.97
CA ARG A 313 -2.82 -20.07 -2.80
C ARG A 313 -1.80 -20.14 -1.67
N HIS A 314 -1.06 -21.24 -1.53
CA HIS A 314 -0.05 -21.41 -0.49
C HIS A 314 1.29 -20.77 -0.84
N GLU A 315 1.50 -20.40 -2.11
CA GLU A 315 2.72 -19.76 -2.61
C GLU A 315 2.54 -18.25 -2.77
N VAL A 316 1.32 -17.83 -3.11
CA VAL A 316 0.95 -16.44 -3.34
C VAL A 316 0.75 -15.71 -2.02
N ILE A 317 1.13 -14.43 -2.00
CA ILE A 317 0.92 -13.58 -0.82
C ILE A 317 -0.57 -13.54 -0.47
N GLY A 318 -0.90 -13.67 0.81
CA GLY A 318 -2.29 -13.83 1.27
C GLY A 318 -3.21 -12.69 0.82
N LEU A 319 -2.64 -11.51 0.61
CA LEU A 319 -3.31 -10.35 0.04
C LEU A 319 -3.93 -10.62 -1.33
N LEU A 320 -3.08 -11.02 -2.28
CA LEU A 320 -3.50 -11.31 -3.65
C LEU A 320 -4.47 -12.49 -3.69
N ILE A 321 -4.39 -13.42 -2.73
CA ILE A 321 -5.35 -14.52 -2.62
C ILE A 321 -6.73 -14.07 -2.17
N LYS A 322 -6.84 -13.15 -1.21
CA LYS A 322 -8.16 -12.60 -0.82
C LYS A 322 -8.83 -11.90 -1.99
N GLU A 323 -8.04 -11.22 -2.79
CA GLU A 323 -8.54 -10.53 -3.97
C GLU A 323 -8.92 -11.46 -5.12
N ASN A 324 -8.05 -12.41 -5.39
CA ASN A 324 -8.35 -13.49 -6.32
C ASN A 324 -9.63 -14.22 -5.90
N ALA A 325 -9.84 -14.47 -4.61
CA ALA A 325 -11.05 -15.09 -4.09
C ALA A 325 -12.31 -14.25 -4.36
N CYS A 326 -12.23 -12.92 -4.22
CA CYS A 326 -13.35 -12.03 -4.55
C CYS A 326 -13.74 -12.14 -6.03
N GLU A 327 -12.75 -12.08 -6.93
CA GLU A 327 -13.01 -12.16 -8.37
C GLU A 327 -13.42 -13.56 -8.83
N LEU A 328 -12.84 -14.59 -8.24
CA LEU A 328 -13.22 -15.98 -8.46
C LEU A 328 -14.66 -16.23 -8.00
N LEU A 329 -15.06 -15.71 -6.84
CA LEU A 329 -16.44 -15.78 -6.36
C LEU A 329 -17.40 -15.08 -7.33
N PHE A 330 -17.07 -13.87 -7.79
CA PHE A 330 -17.89 -13.17 -8.78
C PHE A 330 -18.08 -13.99 -10.05
N THR A 331 -16.98 -14.51 -10.61
CA THR A 331 -17.02 -15.31 -11.84
C THR A 331 -17.74 -16.64 -11.63
N ALA A 332 -17.62 -17.28 -10.46
CA ALA A 332 -18.38 -18.48 -10.10
C ALA A 332 -19.89 -18.21 -10.10
N LEU A 333 -20.34 -17.07 -9.55
CA LEU A 333 -21.75 -16.67 -9.53
C LEU A 333 -22.29 -16.44 -10.95
N VAL A 334 -21.59 -15.64 -11.76
CA VAL A 334 -22.02 -15.29 -13.13
C VAL A 334 -22.05 -16.51 -14.05
N THR A 335 -21.15 -17.48 -13.83
CA THR A 335 -21.11 -18.73 -14.57
C THR A 335 -21.95 -19.86 -13.95
N LYS A 336 -22.80 -19.53 -12.96
CA LYS A 336 -23.75 -20.46 -12.31
C LYS A 336 -23.10 -21.67 -11.62
N ARG A 337 -21.86 -21.54 -11.16
CA ARG A 337 -21.14 -22.54 -10.36
C ARG A 337 -21.51 -22.42 -8.88
N THR A 338 -22.80 -22.63 -8.56
CA THR A 338 -23.37 -22.37 -7.22
C THR A 338 -22.62 -23.06 -6.10
N ALA A 339 -22.27 -24.35 -6.25
CA ALA A 339 -21.54 -25.09 -5.22
C ALA A 339 -20.17 -24.47 -4.91
N ARG A 340 -19.43 -24.07 -5.95
CA ARG A 340 -18.14 -23.40 -5.81
C ARG A 340 -18.29 -22.01 -5.20
N ALA A 341 -19.33 -21.27 -5.57
CA ALA A 341 -19.61 -19.96 -4.99
C ALA A 341 -19.89 -20.04 -3.48
N GLU A 342 -20.67 -21.01 -3.02
CA GLU A 342 -20.90 -21.23 -1.58
C GLU A 342 -19.63 -21.66 -0.84
N GLU A 343 -18.77 -22.48 -1.46
CA GLU A 343 -17.48 -22.86 -0.87
C GLU A 343 -16.55 -21.65 -0.69
N LEU A 344 -16.51 -20.75 -1.68
CA LEU A 344 -15.65 -19.56 -1.64
C LEU A 344 -16.17 -18.49 -0.67
N TYR A 345 -17.50 -18.37 -0.52
CA TYR A 345 -18.13 -17.32 0.29
C TYR A 345 -18.14 -17.66 1.79
N THR A 346 -16.97 -17.53 2.39
CA THR A 346 -16.74 -17.73 3.83
C THR A 346 -16.99 -16.44 4.64
N ASP A 347 -17.22 -16.57 5.96
CA ASP A 347 -17.35 -15.42 6.87
C ASP A 347 -16.13 -14.50 6.86
N GLU A 348 -14.92 -15.07 6.68
CA GLU A 348 -13.68 -14.29 6.54
C GLU A 348 -13.70 -13.44 5.27
N LEU A 349 -14.11 -14.02 4.14
CA LEU A 349 -14.18 -13.31 2.87
C LEU A 349 -15.31 -12.27 2.86
N ASP A 350 -16.48 -12.56 3.44
CA ASP A 350 -17.56 -11.57 3.58
C ASP A 350 -17.13 -10.39 4.46
N THR A 351 -16.49 -10.65 5.60
CA THR A 351 -15.93 -9.60 6.46
C THR A 351 -14.99 -8.69 5.68
N TYR A 352 -14.12 -9.31 4.87
CA TYR A 352 -13.20 -8.60 4.00
C TYR A 352 -13.95 -7.75 2.94
N ILE A 353 -14.92 -8.33 2.23
CA ILE A 353 -15.71 -7.60 1.22
C ILE A 353 -16.42 -6.39 1.82
N ARG A 354 -17.08 -6.57 2.97
CA ARG A 354 -17.85 -5.50 3.64
C ARG A 354 -16.97 -4.36 4.11
N GLN A 355 -15.74 -4.67 4.51
CA GLN A 355 -14.79 -3.67 4.92
C GLN A 355 -14.32 -2.78 3.77
N TYR A 356 -14.14 -3.34 2.57
CA TYR A 356 -13.60 -2.62 1.41
C TYR A 356 -14.63 -2.05 0.46
N LYS A 357 -15.92 -2.32 0.68
CA LYS A 357 -17.01 -1.88 -0.21
C LYS A 357 -17.03 -0.38 -0.52
N ASP A 358 -16.57 0.47 0.39
CA ASP A 358 -16.56 1.93 0.20
C ASP A 358 -15.20 2.46 -0.31
N VAL A 359 -14.20 1.59 -0.42
CA VAL A 359 -12.84 1.91 -0.89
C VAL A 359 -12.67 1.59 -2.38
N THR A 360 -13.23 0.47 -2.84
CA THR A 360 -13.11 -0.01 -4.23
C THR A 360 -14.45 -0.34 -4.86
N SER A 361 -14.56 -0.22 -6.18
CA SER A 361 -15.80 -0.53 -6.91
C SER A 361 -15.99 -2.02 -7.13
N SER A 362 -14.91 -2.81 -7.19
CA SER A 362 -14.96 -4.26 -7.39
C SER A 362 -15.78 -4.97 -6.30
N LYS A 363 -15.66 -4.50 -5.06
CA LYS A 363 -16.43 -5.03 -3.92
C LYS A 363 -17.92 -4.69 -4.03
N GLN A 364 -18.29 -3.52 -4.56
CA GLN A 364 -19.69 -3.21 -4.86
C GLN A 364 -20.23 -4.09 -5.99
N ARG A 365 -19.43 -4.33 -7.05
CA ARG A 365 -19.80 -5.27 -8.12
C ARG A 365 -20.04 -6.68 -7.58
N LEU A 366 -19.17 -7.16 -6.69
CA LEU A 366 -19.34 -8.48 -6.07
C LEU A 366 -20.59 -8.54 -5.18
N LEU A 367 -20.85 -7.52 -4.37
CA LEU A 367 -22.07 -7.43 -3.56
C LEU A 367 -23.34 -7.39 -4.43
N CYS A 368 -23.30 -6.70 -5.58
CA CYS A 368 -24.38 -6.71 -6.57
C CYS A 368 -24.60 -8.12 -7.14
N ALA A 369 -23.53 -8.85 -7.49
CA ALA A 369 -23.64 -10.22 -7.97
C ALA A 369 -24.17 -11.19 -6.90
N LEU A 370 -23.73 -11.05 -5.65
CA LEU A 370 -24.26 -11.83 -4.52
C LEU A 370 -25.75 -11.58 -4.33
N ALA A 371 -26.19 -10.31 -4.29
CA ALA A 371 -27.61 -9.97 -4.21
C ALA A 371 -28.42 -10.59 -5.36
N LEU A 372 -27.92 -10.50 -6.59
CA LEU A 372 -28.62 -10.98 -7.77
C LEU A 372 -28.67 -12.51 -7.88
N TYR A 373 -27.53 -13.19 -7.75
CA TYR A 373 -27.41 -14.62 -8.05
C TYR A 373 -27.61 -15.51 -6.84
N ARG A 374 -27.19 -15.08 -5.65
CA ARG A 374 -27.29 -15.87 -4.42
C ARG A 374 -28.54 -15.53 -3.64
N ASP A 375 -28.72 -14.26 -3.26
CA ASP A 375 -29.86 -13.80 -2.44
C ASP A 375 -31.16 -13.75 -3.25
N LYS A 376 -31.08 -13.77 -4.60
CA LYS A 376 -32.20 -13.60 -5.53
C LYS A 376 -32.95 -12.27 -5.35
N ASP A 377 -32.26 -11.26 -4.84
CA ASP A 377 -32.78 -9.93 -4.56
C ASP A 377 -32.35 -8.95 -5.67
N THR A 378 -33.16 -8.92 -6.74
CA THR A 378 -32.93 -8.04 -7.90
C THR A 378 -33.05 -6.55 -7.53
N ALA A 379 -33.91 -6.21 -6.57
CA ALA A 379 -34.12 -4.82 -6.15
C ALA A 379 -32.86 -4.27 -5.46
N LYS A 380 -32.31 -5.03 -4.52
CA LYS A 380 -31.04 -4.70 -3.84
C LYS A 380 -29.86 -4.66 -4.80
N ALA A 381 -29.78 -5.60 -5.75
CA ALA A 381 -28.74 -5.57 -6.78
C ALA A 381 -28.79 -4.26 -7.61
N LYS A 382 -29.99 -3.84 -8.01
CA LYS A 382 -30.21 -2.58 -8.72
C LYS A 382 -29.86 -1.35 -7.86
N GLU A 383 -30.24 -1.34 -6.59
CA GLU A 383 -29.87 -0.28 -5.65
C GLU A 383 -28.35 -0.11 -5.54
N ILE A 384 -27.61 -1.22 -5.39
CA ILE A 384 -26.14 -1.21 -5.32
C ILE A 384 -25.54 -0.67 -6.62
N TYR A 385 -26.06 -1.09 -7.77
CA TYR A 385 -25.63 -0.58 -9.08
C TYR A 385 -25.84 0.94 -9.21
N GLU A 386 -27.02 1.44 -8.87
CA GLU A 386 -27.35 2.86 -8.95
C GLU A 386 -26.50 3.70 -7.98
N ALA A 387 -26.32 3.23 -6.75
CA ALA A 387 -25.46 3.86 -5.75
C ALA A 387 -24.00 3.92 -6.21
N THR A 388 -23.50 2.86 -6.85
CA THR A 388 -22.14 2.81 -7.41
C THR A 388 -21.99 3.82 -8.55
N CYS A 389 -22.98 3.91 -9.45
CA CYS A 389 -22.99 4.91 -10.52
C CYS A 389 -22.93 6.36 -9.98
N GLN A 390 -23.69 6.66 -8.92
CA GLN A 390 -23.69 7.97 -8.27
C GLN A 390 -22.35 8.29 -7.59
N ARG A 391 -21.68 7.28 -7.04
CA ARG A 391 -20.42 7.42 -6.29
C ARG A 391 -19.16 7.22 -7.11
N LYS A 392 -19.25 6.97 -8.42
CA LYS A 392 -18.11 6.64 -9.31
C LYS A 392 -16.86 7.52 -9.16
N ASN A 393 -17.04 8.82 -8.89
CA ASN A 393 -15.95 9.78 -8.76
C ASN A 393 -15.19 9.71 -7.42
N LYS A 394 -15.68 8.92 -6.45
CA LYS A 394 -15.06 8.72 -5.13
C LYS A 394 -13.89 7.74 -5.16
N TYR A 395 -13.81 6.90 -6.18
CA TYR A 395 -12.77 5.87 -6.32
C TYR A 395 -11.54 6.43 -7.06
N LEU A 396 -10.34 5.94 -6.74
CA LEU A 396 -9.12 6.38 -7.41
C LEU A 396 -8.98 5.76 -8.82
N MET A 397 -9.24 4.46 -8.94
CA MET A 397 -9.04 3.68 -10.17
C MET A 397 -10.24 3.78 -11.12
N GLN A 398 -10.34 4.89 -11.86
CA GLN A 398 -11.53 5.19 -12.67
C GLN A 398 -11.82 4.16 -13.78
N GLY A 399 -10.79 3.54 -14.37
CA GLY A 399 -10.93 2.49 -15.38
C GLY A 399 -11.56 1.21 -14.82
N GLU A 400 -11.21 0.86 -13.57
CA GLU A 400 -11.84 -0.23 -12.83
C GLU A 400 -13.32 0.08 -12.57
N VAL A 401 -13.63 1.29 -12.12
CA VAL A 401 -15.02 1.73 -11.88
C VAL A 401 -15.87 1.64 -13.16
N HIS A 402 -15.31 2.07 -14.30
CA HIS A 402 -15.98 1.96 -15.59
C HIS A 402 -16.21 0.51 -16.03
N SER A 403 -15.23 -0.38 -15.78
CA SER A 403 -15.37 -1.82 -15.96
C SER A 403 -16.49 -2.36 -15.07
N ASP A 404 -16.42 -2.13 -13.76
CA ASP A 404 -17.35 -2.69 -12.77
C ASP A 404 -18.79 -2.27 -13.02
N ILE A 405 -19.04 -0.99 -13.31
CA ILE A 405 -20.36 -0.48 -13.67
C ILE A 405 -20.89 -1.18 -14.93
N ALA A 406 -20.05 -1.41 -15.93
CA ALA A 406 -20.46 -2.10 -17.14
C ALA A 406 -20.79 -3.58 -16.86
N LEU A 407 -19.97 -4.26 -16.06
CA LEU A 407 -20.21 -5.66 -15.66
C LEU A 407 -21.50 -5.80 -14.84
N MET A 408 -21.74 -4.91 -13.88
CA MET A 408 -22.99 -4.86 -13.10
C MET A 408 -24.21 -4.67 -14.01
N LYS A 409 -24.11 -3.75 -14.98
CA LYS A 409 -25.17 -3.54 -15.98
C LYS A 409 -25.40 -4.79 -16.84
N SER A 410 -24.33 -5.46 -17.26
CA SER A 410 -24.41 -6.69 -18.07
C SER A 410 -25.17 -7.80 -17.33
N ILE A 411 -24.80 -8.09 -16.07
CA ILE A 411 -25.45 -9.14 -15.28
C ILE A 411 -26.91 -8.83 -14.94
N LEU A 412 -27.25 -7.55 -14.68
CA LEU A 412 -28.63 -7.13 -14.44
C LEU A 412 -29.50 -7.26 -15.70
N THR A 413 -28.93 -6.93 -16.86
CA THR A 413 -29.65 -7.02 -18.14
C THR A 413 -29.87 -8.47 -18.54
N ALA A 414 -28.85 -9.33 -18.41
CA ALA A 414 -28.94 -10.75 -18.71
C ALA A 414 -30.02 -11.45 -17.86
N LYS A 415 -30.18 -11.06 -16.59
CA LYS A 415 -31.19 -11.61 -15.70
C LYS A 415 -32.62 -11.19 -16.07
N ASN A 416 -32.80 -9.97 -16.59
CA ASN A 416 -34.11 -9.51 -17.05
C ASN A 416 -34.56 -10.18 -18.36
N ALA A 417 -33.63 -10.77 -19.11
CA ALA A 417 -33.91 -11.50 -20.35
C ALA A 417 -34.18 -13.01 -20.14
N SER A 418 -34.00 -13.52 -18.91
CA SER A 418 -34.15 -14.93 -18.52
C SER A 418 -35.29 -15.12 -17.52
#